data_AF-A0A961AZ60-F1
#
_entry.id   AF-A0A961AZ60-F1
#
_cell.length_a   1.000
_cell.length_b   1.000
_cell.length_c   1.000
_cell.angle_alpha   90.00
_cell.angle_beta   90.00
_cell.angle_gamma   90.00
#
_symmetry.space_group_name_H-M   'P 1'
#
loop_
_entity.id
_entity.type
_entity.pdbx_description
1 polymer ?
#
loop_
_entity_poly.entity_id
_entity_poly.type
_entity_poly.pdbx_seq_one_letter_code
_entity_poly.pdbx_strand_id
1 'polypeptide(L)'
;MARSRRISNPIDRSAPLPISTESSFIELMNGRFFLAPNLAAILFLATSGNVFSAPFLVEDGEARAEIVIPRNPSRSTRLAAHDLRQYLEKISGARLPIRFTPDPSAPVHVYIGKSEHTDALGLTIDDLEGGACRIVSGENWLALLGDDTDFVPVEPWAKSNAEIVSGKLQEEWEKKAGYAWGVPNAGMYKHRERGLPNDLGLPDGVEVPKDEKLEVWNFDERGSYNAVCGYLRSLGVRWYLPGEIGEVIPEMKTIPLPRIDETVRPDFPVRRFNFRFGTVGADTARWAMRLGVRDPNGLQVAHGLATMTSRDEIFAKHPDWYALYGGKRHYEPGNSKNQLCYSNPELFDAAVR
;
A
#
# COMPACT_ATOMS: atom_id res chain seq x y z
N MET A 1 29.18 6.07 -43.01
CA MET A 1 29.83 7.30 -42.50
C MET A 1 28.77 8.14 -41.79
N ALA A 2 28.78 8.18 -40.46
CA ALA A 2 28.24 9.27 -39.63
C ALA A 2 28.66 8.96 -38.18
N ARG A 3 29.62 9.73 -37.65
CA ARG A 3 30.19 9.57 -36.31
C ARG A 3 29.31 10.30 -35.29
N SER A 4 28.90 9.59 -34.24
CA SER A 4 28.32 10.15 -33.02
C SER A 4 29.38 10.96 -32.25
N ARG A 5 29.11 12.24 -31.98
CA ARG A 5 29.91 13.07 -31.06
C ARG A 5 29.25 13.02 -29.68
N ARG A 6 29.94 12.43 -28.70
CA ARG A 6 29.63 12.62 -27.28
C ARG A 6 30.12 14.00 -26.85
N ILE A 7 29.26 14.78 -26.23
CA ILE A 7 29.63 15.98 -25.47
C ILE A 7 29.72 15.56 -24.01
N SER A 8 30.92 15.55 -23.46
CA SER A 8 31.19 15.38 -22.03
C SER A 8 31.49 16.75 -21.42
N ASN A 9 30.66 17.21 -20.49
CA ASN A 9 31.02 18.32 -19.60
C ASN A 9 31.33 17.73 -18.20
N PRO A 10 32.52 17.99 -17.62
CA PRO A 10 32.78 17.67 -16.23
C PRO A 10 32.20 18.75 -15.32
N ILE A 11 31.45 18.33 -14.29
CA ILE A 11 30.99 19.20 -13.20
C ILE A 11 32.13 19.26 -12.17
N ASP A 12 32.71 20.45 -12.02
CA ASP A 12 33.66 20.78 -10.96
C ASP A 12 32.93 20.82 -9.60
N ARG A 13 33.46 20.10 -8.61
CA ARG A 13 32.89 19.93 -7.26
C ARG A 13 33.66 20.73 -6.19
N SER A 14 34.32 21.82 -6.57
CA SER A 14 35.13 22.61 -5.64
C SER A 14 34.64 24.06 -5.47
N ALA A 15 33.49 24.25 -4.82
CA ALA A 15 33.10 25.55 -4.26
C ALA A 15 32.18 25.39 -3.02
N PRO A 16 32.56 25.90 -1.83
CA PRO A 16 31.67 25.96 -0.68
C PRO A 16 30.68 27.13 -0.80
N LEU A 17 29.42 26.89 -0.41
CA LEU A 17 28.36 27.89 -0.34
C LEU A 17 28.60 28.84 0.86
N PRO A 18 28.36 30.16 0.73
CA PRO A 18 28.60 31.10 1.82
C PRO A 18 27.45 31.05 2.85
N ILE A 19 27.85 30.96 4.13
CA ILE A 19 27.01 31.16 5.31
C ILE A 19 27.00 32.67 5.60
N SER A 20 25.84 33.32 5.55
CA SER A 20 25.67 34.70 5.98
C SER A 20 25.41 34.75 7.48
N THR A 21 26.42 35.19 8.24
CA THR A 21 26.27 35.69 9.61
C THR A 21 26.14 37.20 9.58
N GLU A 22 25.02 37.75 10.07
CA GLU A 22 24.97 39.14 10.51
C GLU A 22 24.63 39.19 11.99
N SER A 23 25.62 39.65 12.77
CA SER A 23 25.45 40.22 14.10
C SER A 23 25.51 41.74 13.94
N SER A 24 24.58 42.46 14.55
CA SER A 24 24.83 43.64 15.38
C SER A 24 23.51 44.38 15.62
N PHE A 25 23.22 44.71 16.88
CA PHE A 25 22.90 46.07 17.30
C PHE A 25 22.97 46.14 18.84
N ILE A 26 23.95 46.92 19.30
CA ILE A 26 24.09 47.40 20.68
C ILE A 26 23.33 48.71 20.74
N GLU A 27 22.49 48.92 21.76
CA GLU A 27 22.32 50.25 22.32
C GLU A 27 22.07 50.19 23.83
N LEU A 28 22.90 50.94 24.56
CA LEU A 28 22.82 51.20 25.99
C LEU A 28 21.55 51.99 26.32
N MET A 29 21.00 51.81 27.52
CA MET A 29 20.70 52.96 28.39
C MET A 29 20.69 52.57 29.87
N ASN A 30 21.53 53.30 30.62
CA ASN A 30 21.70 53.24 32.05
C ASN A 30 20.50 53.84 32.80
N GLY A 31 20.07 53.19 33.88
CA GLY A 31 19.15 53.75 34.85
C GLY A 31 19.28 53.06 36.21
N ARG A 32 20.06 53.65 37.11
CA ARG A 32 20.21 53.21 38.51
C ARG A 32 19.02 53.72 39.32
N PHE A 33 18.30 52.83 40.02
CA PHE A 33 17.51 53.17 41.19
C PHE A 33 17.74 52.16 42.32
N PHE A 34 17.88 52.70 43.53
CA PHE A 34 18.28 52.03 44.77
C PHE A 34 17.10 51.38 45.51
N LEU A 35 17.42 50.30 46.24
CA LEU A 35 16.88 49.82 47.54
C LEU A 35 15.38 49.50 47.73
N ALA A 36 15.08 48.21 47.94
CA ALA A 36 14.46 47.66 49.17
C ALA A 36 14.38 46.12 49.11
N PRO A 37 14.70 45.37 50.19
CA PRO A 37 14.46 43.93 50.25
C PRO A 37 13.07 43.67 50.86
N ASN A 38 12.07 43.35 50.02
CA ASN A 38 10.83 42.76 50.52
C ASN A 38 10.95 41.24 50.43
N LEU A 39 11.10 40.59 51.60
CA LEU A 39 10.81 39.17 51.76
C LEU A 39 9.32 38.96 51.51
N ALA A 40 8.97 38.58 50.28
CA ALA A 40 7.68 37.94 49.99
C ALA A 40 7.92 36.43 49.96
N ALA A 41 7.50 35.74 51.02
CA ALA A 41 7.38 34.29 51.00
C ALA A 41 6.28 33.93 49.99
N ILE A 42 6.69 33.55 48.78
CA ILE A 42 5.78 32.96 47.79
C ILE A 42 5.49 31.55 48.29
N LEU A 43 4.32 31.39 48.91
CA LEU A 43 3.71 30.10 49.15
C LEU A 43 3.40 29.51 47.77
N PHE A 44 4.26 28.62 47.28
CA PHE A 44 3.93 27.75 46.16
C PHE A 44 2.78 26.85 46.62
N LEU A 45 1.54 27.26 46.33
CA LEU A 45 0.44 26.30 46.25
C LEU A 45 0.83 25.34 45.12
N ALA A 46 1.34 24.17 45.48
CA ALA A 46 1.39 23.04 44.59
C ALA A 46 -0.06 22.67 44.25
N THR A 47 -0.60 23.29 43.22
CA THR A 47 -1.72 22.71 42.50
C THR A 47 -1.18 21.41 41.93
N SER A 48 -1.49 20.30 42.58
CA SER A 48 -1.48 18.97 41.97
C SER A 48 -2.48 18.98 40.83
N GLY A 49 -2.12 19.65 39.73
CA GLY A 49 -2.69 19.34 38.44
C GLY A 49 -2.43 17.87 38.25
N ASN A 50 -3.49 17.08 38.11
CA ASN A 50 -3.38 15.77 37.50
C ASN A 50 -2.74 16.01 36.14
N VAL A 51 -1.42 15.81 36.07
CA VAL A 51 -0.75 15.64 34.80
C VAL A 51 -1.34 14.34 34.28
N PHE A 52 -2.36 14.46 33.44
CA PHE A 52 -2.88 13.33 32.69
C PHE A 52 -1.72 12.89 31.80
N SER A 53 -0.97 11.88 32.27
CA SER A 53 0.13 11.32 31.49
C SER A 53 -0.47 10.88 30.16
N ALA A 54 0.14 11.28 29.06
CA ALA A 54 -0.35 10.89 27.74
C ALA A 54 -0.43 9.36 27.69
N PRO A 55 -1.53 8.77 27.18
CA PRO A 55 -1.58 7.33 27.02
C PRO A 55 -0.45 6.87 26.11
N PHE A 56 0.06 5.66 26.35
CA PHE A 56 1.15 5.09 25.58
C PHE A 56 0.67 3.83 24.85
N LEU A 57 1.20 3.60 23.65
CA LEU A 57 1.12 2.29 23.01
C LEU A 57 2.12 1.32 23.66
N VAL A 58 3.30 1.85 23.97
CA VAL A 58 4.38 1.17 24.68
C VAL A 58 4.99 2.15 25.68
N GLU A 59 5.20 1.73 26.92
CA GLU A 59 5.85 2.55 27.96
C GLU A 59 6.97 1.73 28.59
N ASP A 60 8.20 2.25 28.56
CA ASP A 60 9.39 1.60 29.12
C ASP A 60 9.65 0.16 28.62
N GLY A 61 9.29 -0.11 27.37
CA GLY A 61 9.43 -1.42 26.73
C GLY A 61 8.29 -2.39 27.03
N GLU A 62 7.24 -1.97 27.73
CA GLU A 62 6.07 -2.78 28.04
C GLU A 62 4.86 -2.36 27.19
N ALA A 63 4.10 -3.35 26.71
CA ALA A 63 2.91 -3.08 25.89
C ALA A 63 1.81 -2.45 26.75
N ARG A 64 1.32 -1.29 26.32
CA ARG A 64 0.23 -0.53 26.97
C ARG A 64 -1.00 -0.37 26.10
N ALA A 65 -0.97 -0.97 24.92
CA ALA A 65 -2.07 -1.05 23.99
C ALA A 65 -2.30 -2.47 23.47
N GLU A 66 -3.43 -2.65 22.82
CA GLU A 66 -3.74 -3.81 22.00
C GLU A 66 -4.12 -3.39 20.58
N ILE A 67 -4.02 -4.30 19.63
CA ILE A 67 -4.47 -4.12 18.26
C ILE A 67 -5.81 -4.82 18.10
N VAL A 68 -6.84 -4.09 17.70
CA VAL A 68 -8.19 -4.60 17.48
C VAL A 68 -8.51 -4.61 15.99
N ILE A 69 -8.91 -5.76 15.47
CA ILE A 69 -9.32 -5.95 14.06
C ILE A 69 -10.74 -6.52 13.97
N PRO A 70 -11.42 -6.40 12.82
CA PRO A 70 -12.73 -7.01 12.63
C PRO A 70 -12.69 -8.54 12.79
N ARG A 71 -13.82 -9.17 13.18
CA ARG A 71 -13.92 -10.64 13.27
C ARG A 71 -13.68 -11.36 11.96
N ASN A 72 -14.06 -10.74 10.84
CA ASN A 72 -13.81 -11.23 9.50
C ASN A 72 -12.92 -10.21 8.75
N PRO A 73 -11.62 -10.15 9.09
CA PRO A 73 -10.74 -9.12 8.54
C PRO A 73 -10.39 -9.45 7.09
N SER A 74 -10.32 -8.43 6.23
CA SER A 74 -9.80 -8.59 4.88
C SER A 74 -8.33 -8.99 4.87
N ARG A 75 -7.83 -9.45 3.72
CA ARG A 75 -6.43 -9.89 3.57
C ARG A 75 -5.46 -8.74 3.88
N SER A 76 -5.78 -7.52 3.45
CA SER A 76 -5.00 -6.32 3.71
C SER A 76 -5.07 -5.86 5.18
N THR A 77 -6.22 -6.01 5.85
CA THR A 77 -6.36 -5.74 7.29
C THR A 77 -5.47 -6.67 8.12
N ARG A 78 -5.43 -7.96 7.76
CA ARG A 78 -4.54 -8.94 8.40
C ARG A 78 -3.08 -8.58 8.23
N LEU A 79 -2.66 -8.22 7.01
CA LEU A 79 -1.31 -7.71 6.76
C LEU A 79 -1.00 -6.46 7.61
N ALA A 80 -1.96 -5.56 7.73
CA ALA A 80 -1.80 -4.31 8.46
C ALA A 80 -1.57 -4.56 9.96
N ALA A 81 -2.36 -5.44 10.57
CA ALA A 81 -2.18 -5.83 11.96
C ALA A 81 -0.86 -6.57 12.22
N HIS A 82 -0.47 -7.46 11.30
CA HIS A 82 0.82 -8.13 11.37
C HIS A 82 1.98 -7.14 11.33
N ASP A 83 2.03 -6.27 10.31
CA ASP A 83 3.13 -5.32 10.15
C ASP A 83 3.16 -4.31 11.30
N LEU A 84 2.01 -3.79 11.76
CA LEU A 84 1.98 -2.89 12.91
C LEU A 84 2.59 -3.56 14.16
N ARG A 85 2.12 -4.77 14.52
CA ARG A 85 2.64 -5.51 15.67
C ARG A 85 4.14 -5.74 15.54
N GLN A 86 4.57 -6.25 14.38
CA GLN A 86 5.96 -6.60 14.13
C GLN A 86 6.88 -5.38 14.22
N TYR A 87 6.50 -4.25 13.63
CA TYR A 87 7.36 -3.05 13.69
C TYR A 87 7.34 -2.40 15.06
N LEU A 88 6.22 -2.34 15.77
CA LEU A 88 6.21 -1.84 17.16
C LEU A 88 7.10 -2.70 18.07
N GLU A 89 7.08 -4.02 17.91
CA GLU A 89 7.97 -4.94 18.61
C GLU A 89 9.44 -4.72 18.24
N LYS A 90 9.76 -4.58 16.95
CA LYS A 90 11.13 -4.25 16.50
C LYS A 90 11.63 -2.90 17.02
N ILE A 91 10.75 -1.90 17.13
CA ILE A 91 11.09 -0.55 17.61
C ILE A 91 11.36 -0.54 19.12
N SER A 92 10.54 -1.26 19.90
CA SER A 92 10.48 -1.07 21.35
C SER A 92 10.88 -2.28 22.19
N GLY A 93 10.78 -3.48 21.61
CA GLY A 93 10.82 -4.76 22.30
C GLY A 93 9.46 -5.24 22.82
N ALA A 94 8.42 -4.40 22.76
CA ALA A 94 7.10 -4.75 23.27
C ALA A 94 6.20 -5.36 22.19
N ARG A 95 5.61 -6.52 22.47
CA ARG A 95 4.68 -7.18 21.56
C ARG A 95 3.23 -6.93 21.97
N LEU A 96 2.50 -6.14 21.19
CA LEU A 96 1.07 -5.89 21.43
C LEU A 96 0.22 -7.12 21.07
N PRO A 97 -0.80 -7.48 21.87
CA PRO A 97 -1.76 -8.51 21.50
C PRO A 97 -2.66 -8.04 20.34
N ILE A 98 -3.05 -8.97 19.47
CA ILE A 98 -4.10 -8.74 18.46
C ILE A 98 -5.39 -9.38 18.97
N ARG A 99 -6.54 -8.69 18.86
CA ARG A 99 -7.86 -9.17 19.31
C ARG A 99 -8.96 -8.82 18.30
N PHE A 100 -10.06 -9.55 18.37
CA PHE A 100 -11.30 -9.21 17.64
C PHE A 100 -12.26 -8.35 18.46
N THR A 101 -12.21 -8.49 19.79
CA THR A 101 -13.02 -7.73 20.74
C THR A 101 -12.05 -6.93 21.61
N PRO A 102 -12.27 -5.64 21.81
CA PRO A 102 -11.51 -4.84 22.76
C PRO A 102 -11.57 -5.45 24.16
N ASP A 103 -10.44 -5.52 24.85
CA ASP A 103 -10.36 -5.87 26.26
C ASP A 103 -10.62 -4.60 27.10
N PRO A 104 -11.73 -4.50 27.86
CA PRO A 104 -12.04 -3.28 28.63
C PRO A 104 -10.97 -2.88 29.66
N SER A 105 -10.04 -3.80 29.98
CA SER A 105 -8.92 -3.52 30.88
C SER A 105 -7.67 -2.96 30.16
N ALA A 106 -7.61 -3.05 28.83
CA ALA A 106 -6.51 -2.50 28.05
C ALA A 106 -6.50 -0.96 28.13
N PRO A 107 -5.35 -0.32 28.45
CA PRO A 107 -5.30 1.14 28.56
C PRO A 107 -5.57 1.87 27.24
N VAL A 108 -5.16 1.29 26.11
CA VAL A 108 -5.30 1.87 24.79
C VAL A 108 -5.71 0.82 23.75
N HIS A 109 -6.61 1.18 22.84
CA HIS A 109 -7.03 0.33 21.72
C HIS A 109 -6.54 0.90 20.38
N VAL A 110 -5.84 0.09 19.59
CA VAL A 110 -5.45 0.43 18.21
C VAL A 110 -6.33 -0.32 17.24
N TYR A 111 -7.34 0.34 16.69
CA TYR A 111 -8.26 -0.20 15.69
C TYR A 111 -7.65 -0.17 14.29
N ILE A 112 -7.73 -1.28 13.56
CA ILE A 112 -7.30 -1.36 12.16
C ILE A 112 -8.47 -1.88 11.31
N GLY A 113 -8.84 -1.13 10.27
CA GLY A 113 -9.95 -1.48 9.39
C GLY A 113 -11.33 -1.14 9.94
N LYS A 114 -12.33 -1.11 9.06
CA LYS A 114 -13.73 -0.86 9.41
C LYS A 114 -14.30 -2.03 10.22
N SER A 115 -14.91 -1.73 11.36
CA SER A 115 -15.56 -2.70 12.24
C SER A 115 -16.71 -2.06 13.02
N GLU A 116 -17.49 -2.90 13.72
CA GLU A 116 -18.48 -2.43 14.70
C GLU A 116 -17.89 -1.48 15.76
N HIS A 117 -16.60 -1.64 16.09
CA HIS A 117 -15.93 -0.81 17.09
C HIS A 117 -15.57 0.57 16.56
N THR A 118 -15.15 0.67 15.29
CA THR A 118 -14.86 1.96 14.66
C THR A 118 -16.14 2.71 14.32
N ASP A 119 -17.21 1.98 13.97
CA ASP A 119 -18.54 2.53 13.74
C ASP A 119 -19.11 3.13 15.05
N ALA A 120 -18.91 2.46 16.19
CA ALA A 120 -19.31 2.97 17.50
C ALA A 120 -18.56 4.26 17.93
N LEU A 121 -17.38 4.51 17.36
CA LEU A 121 -16.62 5.76 17.50
C LEU A 121 -17.08 6.85 16.51
N GLY A 122 -18.06 6.57 15.65
CA GLY A 122 -18.54 7.51 14.63
C GLY A 122 -17.59 7.69 13.45
N LEU A 123 -16.64 6.77 13.25
CA LEU A 123 -15.65 6.85 12.19
C LEU A 123 -16.18 6.18 10.92
N THR A 124 -16.14 6.89 9.79
CA THR A 124 -16.56 6.37 8.48
C THR A 124 -15.37 6.24 7.53
N ILE A 125 -15.52 5.40 6.51
CA ILE A 125 -14.51 5.24 5.44
C ILE A 125 -15.06 5.61 4.05
N ASP A 126 -16.30 6.11 3.99
CA ASP A 126 -17.01 6.33 2.74
C ASP A 126 -16.34 7.40 1.86
N ASP A 127 -15.50 8.24 2.45
CA ASP A 127 -14.70 9.27 1.77
C ASP A 127 -13.23 8.84 1.50
N LEU A 128 -12.90 7.56 1.74
CA LEU A 128 -11.54 6.99 1.65
C LEU A 128 -11.35 6.08 0.43
N GLU A 129 -11.60 6.63 -0.75
CA GLU A 129 -11.45 5.91 -2.03
C GLU A 129 -10.00 5.95 -2.57
N GLY A 130 -9.68 5.09 -3.56
CA GLY A 130 -8.42 5.20 -4.32
C GLY A 130 -7.16 4.87 -3.52
N GLY A 131 -7.32 4.12 -2.43
CA GLY A 131 -6.26 3.84 -1.45
C GLY A 131 -5.98 5.00 -0.50
N ALA A 132 -6.89 5.97 -0.38
CA ALA A 132 -6.88 6.94 0.70
C ALA A 132 -7.02 6.25 2.07
N CYS A 133 -6.52 6.91 3.10
CA CYS A 133 -6.53 6.37 4.45
C CYS A 133 -6.63 7.48 5.50
N ARG A 134 -7.06 7.11 6.71
CA ARG A 134 -7.17 7.99 7.86
C ARG A 134 -6.42 7.42 9.05
N ILE A 135 -5.69 8.29 9.75
CA ILE A 135 -5.01 8.04 11.01
C ILE A 135 -5.60 9.04 12.00
N VAL A 136 -6.40 8.55 12.94
CA VAL A 136 -7.12 9.42 13.89
C VAL A 136 -7.10 8.81 15.29
N SER A 137 -6.91 9.65 16.31
CA SER A 137 -6.81 9.22 17.71
C SER A 137 -7.82 9.94 18.60
N GLY A 138 -8.35 9.24 19.59
CA GLY A 138 -9.11 9.83 20.71
C GLY A 138 -8.31 9.82 22.01
N GLU A 139 -9.02 9.85 23.14
CA GLU A 139 -8.39 9.89 24.47
C GLU A 139 -7.59 8.63 24.81
N ASN A 140 -8.09 7.45 24.42
CA ASN A 140 -7.50 6.14 24.72
C ASN A 140 -7.54 5.19 23.52
N TRP A 141 -7.59 5.71 22.31
CA TRP A 141 -7.63 4.89 21.10
C TRP A 141 -6.95 5.55 19.90
N LEU A 142 -6.48 4.72 18.98
CA LEU A 142 -5.98 5.06 17.66
C LEU A 142 -6.75 4.25 16.62
N ALA A 143 -7.18 4.85 15.53
CA ALA A 143 -7.82 4.17 14.41
C ALA A 143 -7.02 4.40 13.12
N LEU A 144 -6.74 3.29 12.43
CA LEU A 144 -5.99 3.21 11.18
C LEU A 144 -6.93 2.64 10.12
N LEU A 145 -7.50 3.52 9.29
CA LEU A 145 -8.68 3.22 8.48
C LEU A 145 -8.46 3.47 6.99
N GLY A 146 -9.18 2.72 6.16
CA GLY A 146 -9.36 2.97 4.73
C GLY A 146 -10.15 1.83 4.07
N ASP A 147 -10.38 1.93 2.76
CA ASP A 147 -11.00 0.84 1.99
C ASP A 147 -10.03 -0.35 1.88
N ASP A 148 -10.49 -1.52 2.35
CA ASP A 148 -9.72 -2.76 2.38
C ASP A 148 -10.43 -3.89 1.60
N THR A 149 -11.19 -3.53 0.57
CA THR A 149 -11.91 -4.46 -0.31
C THR A 149 -10.98 -5.53 -0.91
N ASP A 150 -11.33 -6.79 -0.67
CA ASP A 150 -10.68 -7.94 -1.26
C ASP A 150 -11.09 -8.12 -2.74
N PHE A 151 -10.11 -8.13 -3.64
CA PHE A 151 -10.34 -8.44 -5.04
C PHE A 151 -10.81 -9.89 -5.22
N VAL A 152 -11.94 -10.04 -5.90
CA VAL A 152 -12.48 -11.35 -6.30
C VAL A 152 -12.38 -11.46 -7.83
N PRO A 153 -11.57 -12.40 -8.36
CA PRO A 153 -11.47 -12.59 -9.80
C PRO A 153 -12.78 -13.08 -10.40
N VAL A 154 -13.13 -12.54 -11.57
CA VAL A 154 -14.30 -12.96 -12.35
C VAL A 154 -13.94 -14.19 -13.21
N GLU A 155 -14.78 -15.22 -13.20
CA GLU A 155 -14.58 -16.43 -13.99
C GLU A 155 -15.00 -16.26 -15.48
N PRO A 156 -14.26 -16.85 -16.44
CA PRO A 156 -13.15 -17.77 -16.23
C PRO A 156 -11.81 -17.04 -16.08
N TRP A 157 -10.95 -17.57 -15.21
CA TRP A 157 -9.53 -17.21 -15.16
C TRP A 157 -8.66 -18.42 -14.87
N ALA A 158 -7.43 -18.44 -15.37
CA ALA A 158 -6.48 -19.52 -15.07
C ALA A 158 -5.94 -19.37 -13.66
N LYS A 159 -5.89 -20.47 -12.90
CA LYS A 159 -5.30 -20.55 -11.55
C LYS A 159 -3.81 -20.85 -11.61
N SER A 160 -3.34 -21.37 -12.74
CA SER A 160 -1.94 -21.71 -13.02
C SER A 160 -1.65 -21.65 -14.51
N ASN A 161 -0.36 -21.70 -14.88
CA ASN A 161 0.03 -21.80 -16.29
C ASN A 161 -0.49 -23.07 -16.98
N ALA A 162 -0.67 -24.16 -16.21
CA ALA A 162 -1.14 -25.44 -16.77
C ALA A 162 -2.55 -25.35 -17.35
N GLU A 163 -3.43 -24.55 -16.74
CA GLU A 163 -4.80 -24.33 -17.24
C GLU A 163 -4.85 -23.46 -18.51
N ILE A 164 -3.82 -22.64 -18.73
CA ILE A 164 -3.66 -21.88 -19.97
C ILE A 164 -3.18 -22.83 -21.07
N VAL A 165 -2.11 -23.60 -20.78
CA VAL A 165 -1.48 -24.50 -21.75
C VAL A 165 -2.40 -25.65 -22.16
N SER A 166 -3.29 -26.10 -21.26
CA SER A 166 -4.26 -27.14 -21.59
C SER A 166 -5.38 -26.68 -22.52
N GLY A 167 -5.50 -25.37 -22.78
CA GLY A 167 -6.59 -24.79 -23.58
C GLY A 167 -7.92 -24.65 -22.83
N LYS A 168 -8.05 -25.19 -21.61
CA LYS A 168 -9.29 -25.14 -20.82
C LYS A 168 -9.79 -23.72 -20.60
N LEU A 169 -8.90 -22.81 -20.20
CA LEU A 169 -9.26 -21.40 -20.00
C LEU A 169 -9.82 -20.77 -21.30
N GLN A 170 -9.19 -21.08 -22.43
CA GLN A 170 -9.59 -20.53 -23.72
C GLN A 170 -10.97 -21.03 -24.12
N GLU A 171 -11.25 -22.33 -23.95
CA GLU A 171 -12.57 -22.92 -24.24
C GLU A 171 -13.68 -22.29 -23.39
N GLU A 172 -13.46 -22.16 -22.08
CA GLU A 172 -14.43 -21.53 -21.17
C GLU A 172 -14.66 -20.06 -21.51
N TRP A 173 -13.60 -19.35 -21.89
CA TRP A 173 -13.67 -17.94 -22.30
C TRP A 173 -14.46 -17.76 -23.58
N GLU A 174 -14.19 -18.55 -24.63
CA GLU A 174 -14.94 -18.47 -25.90
C GLU A 174 -16.42 -18.71 -25.71
N LYS A 175 -16.78 -19.69 -24.86
CA LYS A 175 -18.17 -19.98 -24.51
C LYS A 175 -18.87 -18.78 -23.87
N LYS A 176 -18.17 -18.02 -23.01
CA LYS A 176 -18.74 -16.83 -22.37
C LYS A 176 -18.72 -15.60 -23.26
N ALA A 177 -17.64 -15.41 -24.01
CA ALA A 177 -17.45 -14.27 -24.91
C ALA A 177 -18.35 -14.37 -26.15
N GLY A 178 -18.86 -15.56 -26.47
CA GLY A 178 -19.69 -15.81 -27.66
C GLY A 178 -18.92 -15.66 -28.97
N TYR A 179 -17.59 -15.65 -28.90
CA TYR A 179 -16.71 -15.43 -30.04
C TYR A 179 -15.33 -16.05 -29.78
N ALA A 180 -14.56 -16.27 -30.85
CA ALA A 180 -13.23 -16.88 -30.79
C ALA A 180 -12.13 -15.95 -30.26
N TRP A 181 -12.48 -15.00 -29.38
CA TRP A 181 -11.52 -14.06 -28.80
C TRP A 181 -10.50 -14.80 -27.92
N GLY A 182 -9.23 -14.44 -28.03
CA GLY A 182 -8.23 -14.86 -27.06
C GLY A 182 -8.48 -14.25 -25.69
N VAL A 183 -8.07 -14.94 -24.64
CA VAL A 183 -8.27 -14.48 -23.26
C VAL A 183 -7.38 -13.24 -22.99
N PRO A 184 -7.95 -12.05 -22.73
CA PRO A 184 -7.18 -10.80 -22.66
C PRO A 184 -6.20 -10.77 -21.47
N ASN A 185 -6.58 -11.37 -20.33
CA ASN A 185 -5.79 -11.39 -19.11
C ASN A 185 -5.49 -12.83 -18.61
N ALA A 186 -5.03 -13.71 -19.49
CA ALA A 186 -4.67 -15.09 -19.11
C ALA A 186 -3.62 -15.15 -17.98
N GLY A 187 -2.79 -14.10 -17.85
CA GLY A 187 -1.74 -13.99 -16.83
C GLY A 187 -2.21 -13.54 -15.45
N MET A 188 -3.52 -13.40 -15.19
CA MET A 188 -4.04 -12.81 -13.95
C MET A 188 -3.54 -13.50 -12.68
N TYR A 189 -3.38 -14.84 -12.66
CA TYR A 189 -2.86 -15.57 -11.50
C TYR A 189 -1.48 -15.13 -11.03
N LYS A 190 -0.70 -14.47 -11.88
CA LYS A 190 0.62 -13.93 -11.54
C LYS A 190 0.52 -12.74 -10.58
N HIS A 191 -0.64 -12.11 -10.47
CA HIS A 191 -0.91 -10.98 -9.56
C HIS A 191 -1.29 -11.42 -8.14
N ARG A 192 -1.23 -12.73 -7.86
CA ARG A 192 -1.59 -13.35 -6.60
C ARG A 192 -0.36 -13.95 -5.92
N GLU A 193 0.04 -13.38 -4.80
CA GLU A 193 0.95 -14.04 -3.86
C GLU A 193 0.14 -15.03 -3.00
N ARG A 194 0.68 -16.20 -2.72
CA ARG A 194 -0.04 -17.31 -2.07
C ARG A 194 0.80 -18.07 -1.04
N GLY A 195 1.96 -17.54 -0.68
CA GLY A 195 2.91 -18.19 0.22
C GLY A 195 2.82 -17.75 1.68
N LEU A 196 1.91 -16.84 2.04
CA LEU A 196 1.89 -16.28 3.39
C LEU A 196 1.24 -17.24 4.40
N PRO A 197 1.72 -17.28 5.67
CA PRO A 197 1.08 -18.03 6.74
C PRO A 197 -0.40 -17.68 6.88
N ASN A 198 -1.27 -18.68 7.06
CA ASN A 198 -2.71 -18.46 7.14
C ASN A 198 -3.18 -17.94 8.50
N ASP A 199 -2.31 -17.89 9.50
CA ASP A 199 -2.55 -17.25 10.81
C ASP A 199 -2.03 -15.81 10.86
N LEU A 200 -1.37 -15.35 9.79
CA LEU A 200 -0.76 -14.03 9.72
C LEU A 200 -1.80 -12.94 10.02
N GLY A 201 -1.47 -12.08 11.00
CA GLY A 201 -2.29 -10.93 11.38
C GLY A 201 -3.52 -11.26 12.22
N LEU A 202 -3.74 -12.52 12.60
CA LEU A 202 -4.84 -12.92 13.47
C LEU A 202 -4.41 -12.90 14.96
N PRO A 203 -5.38 -12.86 15.90
CA PRO A 203 -5.12 -13.09 17.31
C PRO A 203 -4.36 -14.40 17.54
N ASP A 204 -3.45 -14.38 18.53
CA ASP A 204 -2.67 -15.56 18.87
C ASP A 204 -3.60 -16.69 19.36
N GLY A 205 -3.33 -17.93 18.92
CA GLY A 205 -4.14 -19.10 19.28
C GLY A 205 -5.39 -19.32 18.43
N VAL A 206 -5.67 -18.47 17.44
CA VAL A 206 -6.73 -18.74 16.45
C VAL A 206 -6.33 -19.95 15.60
N GLU A 207 -7.19 -20.97 15.59
CA GLU A 207 -7.01 -22.14 14.73
C GLU A 207 -7.33 -21.78 13.27
N VAL A 208 -6.39 -22.07 12.39
CA VAL A 208 -6.55 -21.93 10.94
C VAL A 208 -6.19 -23.24 10.25
N PRO A 209 -6.79 -23.58 9.10
CA PRO A 209 -6.39 -24.74 8.33
C PRO A 209 -4.89 -24.66 7.98
N LYS A 210 -4.14 -25.71 8.34
CA LYS A 210 -2.66 -25.74 8.24
C LYS A 210 -2.16 -25.85 6.80
N ASP A 211 -2.99 -26.42 5.93
CA ASP A 211 -2.76 -26.62 4.51
C ASP A 211 -3.15 -25.39 3.67
N GLU A 212 -3.89 -24.44 4.24
CA GLU A 212 -4.21 -23.19 3.61
C GLU A 212 -3.10 -22.14 3.79
N LYS A 213 -3.07 -21.18 2.87
CA LYS A 213 -2.18 -20.03 2.90
C LYS A 213 -3.00 -18.76 2.73
N LEU A 214 -2.55 -17.68 3.34
CA LEU A 214 -3.10 -16.37 3.06
C LEU A 214 -2.62 -15.96 1.66
N GLU A 215 -3.56 -15.74 0.75
CA GLU A 215 -3.30 -15.14 -0.54
C GLU A 215 -3.42 -13.62 -0.44
N VAL A 216 -2.73 -12.86 -1.29
CA VAL A 216 -2.88 -11.41 -1.43
C VAL A 216 -2.72 -11.02 -2.89
N TRP A 217 -3.55 -10.10 -3.36
CA TRP A 217 -3.57 -9.67 -4.75
C TRP A 217 -3.00 -8.26 -4.91
N ASN A 218 -2.35 -8.01 -6.05
CA ASN A 218 -2.03 -6.65 -6.49
C ASN A 218 -3.24 -5.71 -6.42
N PHE A 219 -4.40 -6.28 -6.73
CA PHE A 219 -5.69 -5.61 -6.93
C PHE A 219 -6.50 -5.39 -5.66
N ASP A 220 -6.06 -5.93 -4.51
CA ASP A 220 -6.73 -5.67 -3.23
C ASP A 220 -6.63 -4.18 -2.89
N GLU A 221 -7.71 -3.62 -2.36
CA GLU A 221 -7.64 -2.32 -1.70
C GLU A 221 -6.94 -2.47 -0.35
N ARG A 222 -6.18 -1.42 0.02
CA ARG A 222 -5.18 -1.47 1.08
C ARG A 222 -5.16 -0.18 1.90
N GLY A 223 -6.31 0.45 2.09
CA GLY A 223 -6.44 1.72 2.78
C GLY A 223 -5.93 1.66 4.23
N SER A 224 -6.36 0.69 5.03
CA SER A 224 -5.88 0.58 6.42
C SER A 224 -4.43 0.13 6.49
N TYR A 225 -3.97 -0.68 5.53
CA TYR A 225 -2.55 -1.00 5.40
C TYR A 225 -1.70 0.25 5.10
N ASN A 226 -2.22 1.16 4.26
CA ASN A 226 -1.57 2.45 4.01
C ASN A 226 -1.55 3.33 5.27
N ALA A 227 -2.61 3.34 6.07
CA ALA A 227 -2.63 4.04 7.37
C ALA A 227 -1.57 3.48 8.33
N VAL A 228 -1.48 2.15 8.48
CA VAL A 228 -0.40 1.49 9.25
C VAL A 228 0.97 1.91 8.74
N CYS A 229 1.20 1.85 7.43
CA CYS A 229 2.48 2.24 6.85
C CYS A 229 2.77 3.73 7.07
N GLY A 230 1.76 4.60 7.03
CA GLY A 230 1.88 6.03 7.35
C GLY A 230 2.28 6.26 8.80
N TYR A 231 1.62 5.59 9.74
CA TYR A 231 1.95 5.67 11.17
C TYR A 231 3.35 5.13 11.48
N LEU A 232 3.73 3.99 10.91
CA LEU A 232 5.09 3.46 11.07
C LEU A 232 6.15 4.41 10.50
N ARG A 233 5.87 5.10 9.39
CA ARG A 233 6.76 6.15 8.86
C ARG A 233 6.87 7.34 9.81
N SER A 234 5.80 7.76 10.47
CA SER A 234 5.85 8.85 11.45
C SER A 234 6.68 8.49 12.68
N LEU A 235 6.74 7.20 13.04
CA LEU A 235 7.67 6.71 14.07
C LEU A 235 9.13 6.67 13.63
N GLY A 236 9.41 6.75 12.32
CA GLY A 236 10.76 6.77 11.74
C GLY A 236 11.10 5.55 10.87
N VAL A 237 10.19 4.59 10.70
CA VAL A 237 10.43 3.41 9.86
C VAL A 237 10.59 3.81 8.39
N ARG A 238 11.56 3.21 7.68
CA ARG A 238 11.75 3.37 6.23
C ARG A 238 11.95 2.01 5.56
N TRP A 239 11.51 1.92 4.31
CA TRP A 239 11.66 0.74 3.44
C TRP A 239 12.25 1.16 2.09
N TYR A 240 13.56 0.98 1.92
CA TYR A 240 14.27 1.36 0.70
C TYR A 240 14.37 0.23 -0.32
N LEU A 241 14.43 -1.03 0.15
CA LEU A 241 14.55 -2.24 -0.67
C LEU A 241 13.71 -3.38 -0.05
N PRO A 242 13.39 -4.45 -0.80
CA PRO A 242 12.81 -5.66 -0.23
C PRO A 242 13.70 -6.32 0.83
N GLY A 243 13.07 -6.87 1.87
CA GLY A 243 13.74 -7.61 2.94
C GLY A 243 14.46 -6.72 3.95
N GLU A 244 15.08 -7.36 4.94
CA GLU A 244 15.69 -6.70 6.12
C GLU A 244 16.76 -5.67 5.76
N ILE A 245 17.55 -5.93 4.70
CA ILE A 245 18.62 -5.02 4.25
C ILE A 245 18.10 -3.65 3.80
N GLY A 246 16.81 -3.55 3.46
CA GLY A 246 16.16 -2.32 3.04
C GLY A 246 15.41 -1.60 4.15
N GLU A 247 15.36 -2.16 5.36
CA GLU A 247 14.63 -1.59 6.49
C GLU A 247 15.53 -0.65 7.31
N VAL A 248 15.01 0.53 7.64
CA VAL A 248 15.55 1.36 8.72
C VAL A 248 14.49 1.45 9.79
N ILE A 249 14.81 0.98 10.98
CA ILE A 249 13.89 0.90 12.12
C ILE A 249 14.53 1.66 13.29
N PRO A 250 13.83 2.66 13.87
CA PRO A 250 14.31 3.38 15.04
C PRO A 250 14.19 2.52 16.30
N GLU A 251 14.95 2.85 17.34
CA GLU A 251 14.84 2.21 18.66
C GLU A 251 14.22 3.20 19.65
N MET A 252 13.10 2.82 20.28
CA MET A 252 12.37 3.65 21.25
C MET A 252 11.69 2.76 22.30
N LYS A 253 12.01 2.95 23.59
CA LYS A 253 11.34 2.21 24.68
C LYS A 253 9.93 2.70 24.98
N THR A 254 9.61 3.93 24.59
CA THR A 254 8.31 4.53 24.86
C THR A 254 7.74 5.09 23.55
N ILE A 255 6.52 4.65 23.21
CA ILE A 255 5.78 5.06 22.03
C ILE A 255 4.45 5.66 22.52
N PRO A 256 4.26 7.00 22.47
CA PRO A 256 3.03 7.63 22.91
C PRO A 256 1.87 7.31 21.97
N LEU A 257 0.64 7.34 22.49
CA LEU A 257 -0.54 7.51 21.66
C LEU A 257 -0.44 8.90 21.03
N PRO A 258 -0.32 9.03 19.69
CA PRO A 258 -0.28 10.33 19.05
C PRO A 258 -1.60 11.07 19.26
N ARG A 259 -1.57 12.41 19.26
CA ARG A 259 -2.76 13.24 19.03
C ARG A 259 -2.79 13.61 17.55
N ILE A 260 -3.61 12.91 16.78
CA ILE A 260 -3.64 13.00 15.33
C ILE A 260 -5.07 12.89 14.79
N ASP A 261 -5.34 13.65 13.73
CA ASP A 261 -6.50 13.51 12.86
C ASP A 261 -6.05 13.88 11.45
N GLU A 262 -5.56 12.87 10.72
CA GLU A 262 -4.98 13.05 9.40
C GLU A 262 -5.68 12.12 8.40
N THR A 263 -6.08 12.68 7.26
CA THR A 263 -6.54 11.90 6.11
C THR A 263 -5.60 12.11 4.94
N VAL A 264 -4.99 11.02 4.46
CA VAL A 264 -4.08 11.02 3.32
C VAL A 264 -4.84 10.58 2.08
N ARG A 265 -4.81 11.41 1.04
CA ARG A 265 -5.42 11.12 -0.27
C ARG A 265 -4.35 11.10 -1.35
N PRO A 266 -4.02 9.92 -1.91
CA PRO A 266 -3.09 9.86 -3.03
C PRO A 266 -3.61 10.60 -4.26
N ASP A 267 -2.81 11.47 -4.87
CA ASP A 267 -3.21 12.25 -6.06
C ASP A 267 -3.47 11.38 -7.30
N PHE A 268 -2.75 10.26 -7.41
CA PHE A 268 -2.86 9.36 -8.54
C PHE A 268 -3.66 8.12 -8.15
N PRO A 269 -4.83 7.82 -8.74
CA PRO A 269 -5.60 6.62 -8.41
C PRO A 269 -4.86 5.33 -8.81
N VAL A 270 -3.97 5.39 -9.80
CA VAL A 270 -3.12 4.28 -10.23
C VAL A 270 -1.67 4.60 -9.90
N ARG A 271 -1.02 3.74 -9.12
CA ARG A 271 0.37 3.88 -8.68
C ARG A 271 1.03 2.53 -8.89
N ARG A 272 1.39 2.21 -10.14
CA ARG A 272 1.78 0.85 -10.56
C ARG A 272 3.26 0.77 -10.92
N PHE A 273 3.95 -0.24 -10.38
CA PHE A 273 5.14 -0.82 -11.01
C PHE A 273 4.75 -2.08 -11.80
N ASN A 274 5.56 -2.48 -12.78
CA ASN A 274 5.36 -3.75 -13.49
C ASN A 274 5.81 -4.95 -12.64
N PHE A 275 5.26 -5.05 -11.43
CA PHE A 275 5.41 -6.18 -10.52
C PHE A 275 4.11 -6.96 -10.47
N ARG A 276 4.22 -8.29 -10.53
CA ARG A 276 3.11 -9.19 -10.25
C ARG A 276 3.49 -9.99 -9.02
N PHE A 277 2.69 -9.89 -7.97
CA PHE A 277 3.08 -10.38 -6.64
C PHE A 277 3.50 -11.85 -6.67
N GLY A 278 2.73 -12.71 -7.35
CA GLY A 278 3.05 -14.12 -7.54
C GLY A 278 4.30 -14.43 -8.38
N THR A 279 4.99 -13.44 -8.92
CA THR A 279 6.27 -13.61 -9.65
C THR A 279 7.48 -13.02 -8.92
N VAL A 280 7.26 -12.09 -7.99
CA VAL A 280 8.35 -11.38 -7.28
C VAL A 280 8.57 -11.88 -5.85
N GLY A 281 7.65 -12.71 -5.35
CA GLY A 281 7.68 -13.28 -4.01
C GLY A 281 7.20 -12.33 -2.92
N ALA A 282 6.95 -12.89 -1.73
CA ALA A 282 6.31 -12.20 -0.61
C ALA A 282 7.04 -10.94 -0.15
N ASP A 283 8.37 -10.94 -0.05
CA ASP A 283 9.12 -9.78 0.46
C ASP A 283 9.05 -8.58 -0.49
N THR A 284 9.20 -8.82 -1.80
CA THR A 284 9.05 -7.77 -2.82
C THR A 284 7.61 -7.29 -2.91
N ALA A 285 6.63 -8.21 -2.79
CA ALA A 285 5.22 -7.85 -2.76
C ALA A 285 4.89 -6.94 -1.58
N ARG A 286 5.30 -7.31 -0.35
CA ARG A 286 5.11 -6.49 0.86
C ARG A 286 5.83 -5.15 0.75
N TRP A 287 7.07 -5.13 0.27
CA TRP A 287 7.78 -3.88 0.02
C TRP A 287 7.02 -2.95 -0.95
N ALA A 288 6.52 -3.47 -2.07
CA ALA A 288 5.73 -2.68 -3.00
C ALA A 288 4.43 -2.13 -2.37
N MET A 289 3.73 -2.93 -1.54
CA MET A 289 2.56 -2.46 -0.79
C MET A 289 2.92 -1.32 0.15
N ARG A 290 4.04 -1.43 0.88
CA ARG A 290 4.51 -0.39 1.81
C ARG A 290 4.77 0.93 1.11
N LEU A 291 5.23 0.92 -0.15
CA LEU A 291 5.39 2.12 -0.97
C LEU A 291 4.06 2.80 -1.37
N GLY A 292 2.91 2.21 -1.07
CA GLY A 292 1.60 2.75 -1.44
C GLY A 292 1.23 2.49 -2.90
N VAL A 293 1.88 1.51 -3.56
CA VAL A 293 1.50 1.05 -4.90
C VAL A 293 0.03 0.62 -4.86
N ARG A 294 -0.74 1.05 -5.86
CA ARG A 294 -2.13 0.66 -6.05
C ARG A 294 -2.35 0.36 -7.51
N ASP A 295 -2.91 -0.81 -7.74
CA ASP A 295 -3.15 -1.32 -9.07
C ASP A 295 -4.61 -1.77 -9.15
N PRO A 296 -5.55 -0.95 -9.64
CA PRO A 296 -6.93 -1.41 -9.80
C PRO A 296 -7.03 -2.42 -10.95
N ASN A 297 -7.79 -3.50 -10.73
CA ASN A 297 -8.05 -4.48 -11.77
C ASN A 297 -8.76 -3.84 -13.00
N GLY A 298 -8.56 -4.42 -14.18
CA GLY A 298 -9.21 -3.97 -15.42
C GLY A 298 -8.41 -2.96 -16.24
N LEU A 299 -7.34 -2.36 -15.69
CA LEU A 299 -6.46 -1.48 -16.43
C LEU A 299 -5.26 -2.25 -17.04
N GLN A 300 -5.45 -2.88 -18.19
CA GLN A 300 -4.34 -3.54 -18.89
C GLN A 300 -3.54 -2.52 -19.72
N VAL A 301 -2.32 -2.21 -19.28
CA VAL A 301 -1.50 -1.10 -19.84
C VAL A 301 -0.87 -1.48 -21.20
N ALA A 302 -0.90 -2.76 -21.61
CA ALA A 302 -0.33 -3.17 -22.89
C ALA A 302 -0.97 -4.45 -23.47
N HIS A 303 -0.91 -4.57 -24.80
CA HIS A 303 -1.15 -5.78 -25.60
C HIS A 303 -2.57 -6.38 -25.61
N GLY A 304 -3.59 -5.71 -25.04
CA GLY A 304 -4.95 -6.26 -24.92
C GLY A 304 -5.57 -6.76 -26.24
N LEU A 305 -5.57 -5.92 -27.28
CA LEU A 305 -6.12 -6.34 -28.58
C LEU A 305 -5.32 -7.48 -29.21
N ALA A 306 -3.99 -7.44 -29.13
CA ALA A 306 -3.14 -8.50 -29.67
C ALA A 306 -3.41 -9.85 -28.98
N THR A 307 -3.66 -9.87 -27.65
CA THR A 307 -4.03 -11.09 -26.92
C THR A 307 -5.40 -11.62 -27.31
N MET A 308 -6.32 -10.76 -27.75
CA MET A 308 -7.65 -11.16 -28.20
C MET A 308 -7.65 -11.63 -29.66
N THR A 309 -6.87 -10.99 -30.53
CA THR A 309 -6.98 -11.16 -31.99
C THR A 309 -5.91 -12.02 -32.63
N SER A 310 -4.81 -12.35 -31.95
CA SER A 310 -3.73 -13.17 -32.52
C SER A 310 -4.09 -14.67 -32.53
N ARG A 311 -5.15 -15.04 -33.27
CA ARG A 311 -5.69 -16.39 -33.39
C ARG A 311 -6.00 -16.72 -34.84
N ASP A 312 -5.73 -17.96 -35.24
CA ASP A 312 -5.84 -18.41 -36.63
C ASP A 312 -7.29 -18.33 -37.11
N GLU A 313 -8.24 -18.64 -36.23
CA GLU A 313 -9.67 -18.58 -36.48
C GLU A 313 -10.16 -17.15 -36.73
N ILE A 314 -9.54 -16.15 -36.09
CA ILE A 314 -9.88 -14.74 -36.31
C ILE A 314 -9.31 -14.29 -37.65
N PHE A 315 -8.04 -14.59 -37.95
CA PHE A 315 -7.45 -14.23 -39.24
C PHE A 315 -8.16 -14.90 -40.42
N ALA A 316 -8.58 -16.16 -40.27
CA ALA A 316 -9.32 -16.88 -41.30
C ALA A 316 -10.68 -16.23 -41.60
N LYS A 317 -11.37 -15.69 -40.59
CA LYS A 317 -12.67 -15.02 -40.75
C LYS A 317 -12.53 -13.57 -41.19
N HIS A 318 -11.51 -12.88 -40.69
CA HIS A 318 -11.35 -11.43 -40.80
C HIS A 318 -9.93 -11.04 -41.23
N PRO A 319 -9.46 -11.47 -42.41
CA PRO A 319 -8.10 -11.15 -42.86
C PRO A 319 -7.87 -9.64 -43.04
N ASP A 320 -8.94 -8.88 -43.29
CA ASP A 320 -8.94 -7.43 -43.46
C ASP A 320 -8.86 -6.63 -42.15
N TRP A 321 -9.05 -7.28 -40.99
CA TRP A 321 -8.76 -6.70 -39.69
C TRP A 321 -7.26 -6.53 -39.43
N TYR A 322 -6.40 -7.16 -40.23
CA TYR A 322 -4.94 -7.14 -40.04
C TYR A 322 -4.26 -6.13 -40.95
N ALA A 323 -3.12 -5.62 -40.52
CA ALA A 323 -2.40 -4.59 -41.25
C ALA A 323 -1.96 -5.06 -42.65
N LEU A 324 -2.04 -4.15 -43.62
CA LEU A 324 -1.62 -4.36 -45.00
C LEU A 324 -0.16 -3.92 -45.16
N TYR A 325 0.74 -4.84 -45.49
CA TYR A 325 2.13 -4.53 -45.84
C TYR A 325 2.44 -5.03 -47.25
N GLY A 326 2.95 -4.14 -48.11
CA GLY A 326 3.31 -4.51 -49.48
C GLY A 326 2.16 -5.14 -50.27
N GLY A 327 0.91 -4.71 -50.02
CA GLY A 327 -0.28 -5.24 -50.68
C GLY A 327 -0.82 -6.57 -50.11
N LYS A 328 -0.23 -7.11 -49.04
CA LYS A 328 -0.69 -8.36 -48.39
C LYS A 328 -1.06 -8.11 -46.92
N ARG A 329 -2.19 -8.70 -46.49
CA ARG A 329 -2.59 -8.73 -45.07
C ARG A 329 -1.63 -9.64 -44.31
N HIS A 330 -1.07 -9.14 -43.21
CA HIS A 330 -0.02 -9.82 -42.48
C HIS A 330 -0.54 -10.40 -41.17
N TYR A 331 -0.36 -11.71 -41.02
CA TYR A 331 -0.68 -12.43 -39.80
C TYR A 331 0.45 -13.40 -39.46
N GLU A 332 1.08 -13.15 -38.33
CA GLU A 332 2.15 -14.00 -37.78
C GLU A 332 2.23 -13.78 -36.26
N PRO A 333 1.51 -14.57 -35.44
CA PRO A 333 1.51 -14.42 -34.00
C PRO A 333 2.93 -14.35 -33.41
N GLY A 334 3.16 -13.42 -32.48
CA GLY A 334 4.47 -13.19 -31.88
C GLY A 334 5.42 -12.31 -32.70
N ASN A 335 5.11 -11.98 -33.94
CA ASN A 335 5.87 -11.01 -34.73
C ASN A 335 5.41 -9.56 -34.43
N SER A 336 6.35 -8.63 -34.32
CA SER A 336 6.04 -7.19 -34.12
C SER A 336 5.24 -6.57 -35.28
N LYS A 337 5.26 -7.20 -36.46
CA LYS A 337 4.45 -6.82 -37.63
C LYS A 337 3.03 -7.38 -37.61
N ASN A 338 2.66 -8.22 -36.63
CA ASN A 338 1.29 -8.73 -36.46
C ASN A 338 0.38 -7.65 -35.86
N GLN A 339 0.17 -6.59 -36.64
CA GLN A 339 -0.60 -5.42 -36.25
C GLN A 339 -1.99 -5.49 -36.85
N LEU A 340 -2.93 -4.81 -36.20
CA LEU A 340 -4.30 -4.67 -36.67
C LEU A 340 -4.45 -3.44 -37.56
N CYS A 341 -5.44 -3.48 -38.45
CA CYS A 341 -5.87 -2.38 -39.28
C CYS A 341 -6.89 -1.53 -38.51
N TYR A 342 -6.40 -0.56 -37.72
CA TYR A 342 -7.25 0.30 -36.87
C TYR A 342 -8.25 1.19 -37.62
N SER A 343 -8.14 1.29 -38.95
CA SER A 343 -9.13 1.96 -39.80
C SER A 343 -10.27 1.04 -40.24
N ASN A 344 -10.24 -0.25 -39.89
CA ASN A 344 -11.33 -1.18 -40.20
C ASN A 344 -12.49 -0.94 -39.22
N PRO A 345 -13.67 -0.50 -39.68
CA PRO A 345 -14.80 -0.22 -38.80
C PRO A 345 -15.37 -1.47 -38.14
N GLU A 346 -15.32 -2.63 -38.81
CA GLU A 346 -15.82 -3.89 -38.24
C GLU A 346 -14.95 -4.35 -37.06
N LEU A 347 -13.63 -4.18 -37.16
CA LEU A 347 -12.73 -4.45 -36.03
C LEU A 347 -13.07 -3.57 -34.83
N PHE A 348 -13.32 -2.28 -35.04
CA PHE A 348 -13.68 -1.36 -33.97
C PHE A 348 -15.01 -1.78 -33.32
N ASP A 349 -16.04 -2.04 -34.12
CA ASP A 349 -17.35 -2.46 -33.66
C ASP A 349 -17.31 -3.82 -32.94
N ALA A 350 -16.41 -4.71 -33.33
CA ALA A 350 -16.25 -6.02 -32.70
C ALA A 350 -15.50 -5.96 -31.37
N ALA A 351 -14.53 -5.03 -31.23
CA ALA A 351 -13.65 -4.95 -30.06
C ALA A 351 -14.17 -4.06 -28.91
N VAL A 352 -15.17 -3.20 -29.17
CA VAL A 352 -15.72 -2.24 -28.19
C VAL A 352 -17.07 -2.70 -27.59
N ARG A 353 -17.71 -3.73 -28.16
CA ARG A 353 -18.93 -4.37 -27.62
C ARG A 353 -18.67 -5.02 -26.27
#